data_AF-A0AAU8H728-F1
#
_entry.id   AF-A0AAU8H728-F1
#
_cell.length_a   1.000
_cell.length_b   1.000
_cell.length_c   1.000
_cell.angle_alpha   90.00
_cell.angle_beta   90.00
_cell.angle_gamma   90.00
#
_symmetry.space_group_name_H-M   'P 1'
#
loop_
_entity.id
_entity.type
_entity.pdbx_description
1 polymer ?
#
loop_
_entity_poly.entity_id
_entity_poly.type
_entity_poly.pdbx_seq_one_letter_code
_entity_poly.pdbx_strand_id
1 'polypeptide(L)'
;MDRAQRAWQERHGITNGDWEEDHHPDRPGQPTAEQLAELEREFRVINGQDPETGEDLERPRPRHDPSHLPARTHHEAHLHLDLTPCPCGGGGSEISSVAVDLDDDEIGRRYTQTCTACGASRQVVYRLPSVPYVPAGPLGFGYGDGPSRLIDAAQWLWVADRYAALVPPGARDLPPPERDRARGRLIAATAALDEVLKFVPPGASGVPEEAVWTPMGRALRERDGARLDAGRISAVRAAYLEILTDLAGRDELTGHSLGDPAAALAAYREIEAALRADQGRWYRLESATRQWARRHRIDDRDWTEDGWSGDDRRRPSAEQAWEMVREARQIAGRP
;
A
#
# COMPACT_ATOMS: atom_id res chain seq x y z
N MET A 1 13.91 -18.88 15.61
CA MET A 1 14.99 -19.28 16.53
C MET A 1 14.48 -20.25 17.61
N ASP A 2 13.42 -19.89 18.32
CA ASP A 2 13.03 -20.53 19.60
C ASP A 2 12.40 -21.95 19.53
N ARG A 3 12.15 -22.53 18.33
CA ARG A 3 11.55 -23.87 18.19
C ARG A 3 12.57 -24.94 17.77
N ALA A 4 13.49 -24.61 16.86
CA ALA A 4 14.54 -25.53 16.41
C ALA A 4 15.55 -25.82 17.52
N GLN A 5 15.95 -24.78 18.26
CA GLN A 5 16.83 -24.92 19.42
C GLN A 5 16.24 -25.84 20.49
N ARG A 6 14.93 -25.72 20.79
CA ARG A 6 14.24 -26.59 21.73
C ARG A 6 14.17 -28.05 21.26
N ALA A 7 13.85 -28.28 19.98
CA ALA A 7 13.81 -29.63 19.43
C ALA A 7 15.19 -30.30 19.42
N TRP A 8 16.26 -29.53 19.20
CA TRP A 8 17.63 -30.01 19.30
C TRP A 8 18.02 -30.30 20.75
N GLN A 9 17.72 -29.38 21.68
CA GLN A 9 17.97 -29.56 23.13
C GLN A 9 17.29 -30.83 23.68
N GLU A 10 16.02 -31.06 23.32
CA GLU A 10 15.27 -32.26 23.72
C GLU A 10 15.91 -33.55 23.19
N ARG A 11 16.44 -33.52 21.96
CA ARG A 11 17.11 -34.67 21.33
C ARG A 11 18.40 -35.06 22.05
N HIS A 12 19.10 -34.09 22.62
CA HIS A 12 20.37 -34.29 23.32
C HIS A 12 20.25 -34.26 24.85
N GLY A 13 19.02 -34.16 25.39
CA GLY A 13 18.77 -34.17 26.83
C GLY A 13 19.32 -32.95 27.58
N ILE A 14 19.45 -31.80 26.90
CA ILE A 14 19.99 -30.56 27.47
C ILE A 14 18.82 -29.70 27.96
N THR A 15 18.84 -29.28 29.24
CA THR A 15 17.75 -28.48 29.81
C THR A 15 18.08 -26.98 29.77
N ASN A 16 17.05 -26.13 29.70
CA ASN A 16 17.22 -24.67 29.56
C ASN A 16 18.00 -24.00 30.70
N GLY A 17 18.22 -24.69 31.84
CA GLY A 17 19.00 -24.16 32.96
C GLY A 17 20.53 -24.26 32.80
N ASP A 18 21.02 -25.02 31.81
CA ASP A 18 22.44 -25.37 31.68
C ASP A 18 23.22 -24.43 30.73
N TRP A 19 22.52 -23.50 30.07
CA TRP A 19 23.10 -22.52 29.14
C TRP A 19 23.38 -21.18 29.85
N GLU A 20 24.43 -21.13 30.66
CA GLU A 20 25.04 -19.87 31.10
C GLU A 20 26.09 -19.41 30.07
N GLU A 21 26.21 -18.10 29.83
CA GLU A 21 27.11 -17.49 28.81
C GLU A 21 28.61 -17.79 29.06
N ASP A 22 28.98 -18.23 30.26
CA ASP A 22 30.32 -18.65 30.62
C ASP A 22 30.53 -20.15 30.32
N HIS A 23 31.01 -20.46 29.11
CA HIS A 23 31.41 -21.81 28.70
C HIS A 23 32.59 -22.32 29.54
N HIS A 24 32.37 -23.38 30.33
CA HIS A 24 33.43 -24.14 30.99
C HIS A 24 33.39 -25.60 30.50
N PRO A 25 34.46 -26.12 29.86
CA PRO A 25 34.42 -27.37 29.09
C PRO A 25 34.12 -28.63 29.93
N ASP A 26 34.25 -28.56 31.25
CA ASP A 26 34.07 -29.70 32.16
C ASP A 26 32.76 -29.70 32.95
N ARG A 27 31.80 -28.79 32.67
CA ARG A 27 30.52 -28.75 33.39
C ARG A 27 29.54 -29.80 32.84
N PRO A 28 29.04 -30.75 33.66
CA PRO A 28 28.04 -31.72 33.23
C PRO A 28 26.74 -31.01 32.84
N GLY A 29 26.22 -31.30 31.65
CA GLY A 29 25.00 -30.68 31.09
C GLY A 29 25.25 -29.63 30.01
N GLN A 30 26.50 -29.16 29.83
CA GLN A 30 26.83 -28.29 28.71
C GLN A 30 27.00 -29.09 27.40
N PRO A 31 26.62 -28.49 26.25
CA PRO A 31 26.86 -29.12 24.97
C PRO A 31 28.35 -29.28 24.70
N THR A 32 28.74 -30.42 24.16
CA THR A 32 30.12 -30.64 23.69
C THR A 32 30.41 -29.76 22.46
N ALA A 33 31.69 -29.56 22.15
CA ALA A 33 32.11 -28.85 20.94
C ALA A 33 31.53 -29.48 19.66
N GLU A 34 31.39 -30.81 19.63
CA GLU A 34 30.79 -31.54 18.52
C GLU A 34 29.27 -31.26 18.40
N GLN A 35 28.57 -31.18 19.53
CA GLN A 35 27.16 -30.83 19.60
C GLN A 35 26.90 -29.36 19.19
N LEU A 36 27.77 -28.43 19.59
CA LEU A 36 27.67 -27.04 19.12
C LEU A 36 27.87 -26.93 17.60
N ALA A 37 28.85 -27.67 17.05
CA ALA A 37 29.06 -27.71 15.61
C ALA A 37 27.87 -28.33 14.85
N GLU A 38 27.21 -29.35 15.43
CA GLU A 38 25.98 -29.92 14.87
C GLU A 38 24.81 -28.92 14.89
N LEU A 39 24.60 -28.24 16.02
CA LEU A 39 23.56 -27.21 16.15
C LEU A 39 23.78 -26.06 15.16
N GLU A 40 25.02 -25.62 14.97
CA GLU A 40 25.36 -24.56 14.02
C GLU A 40 25.11 -24.98 12.57
N ARG A 41 25.42 -26.24 12.20
CA ARG A 41 25.06 -26.81 10.89
C ARG A 41 23.55 -26.85 10.67
N GLU A 42 22.77 -27.28 11.67
CA GLU A 42 21.30 -27.27 11.57
C GLU A 42 20.75 -25.85 11.40
N PHE A 43 21.32 -24.87 12.12
CA PHE A 43 20.94 -23.47 11.97
C PHE A 43 21.25 -22.92 10.58
N ARG A 44 22.40 -23.27 10.00
CA ARG A 44 22.75 -22.89 8.62
C ARG A 44 21.72 -23.44 7.63
N VAL A 45 21.36 -24.72 7.74
CA VAL A 45 20.31 -25.33 6.90
C VAL A 45 18.97 -24.60 7.03
N ILE A 46 18.54 -24.28 8.25
CA ILE A 46 17.28 -23.57 8.51
C ILE A 46 17.29 -22.16 7.91
N ASN A 47 18.43 -21.48 7.95
CA ASN A 47 18.61 -20.15 7.39
C ASN A 47 18.85 -20.17 5.87
N GLY A 48 18.84 -21.34 5.23
CA GLY A 48 19.08 -21.49 3.80
C GLY A 48 20.54 -21.31 3.39
N GLN A 49 21.46 -21.62 4.31
CA GLN A 49 22.90 -21.56 4.11
C GLN A 49 23.47 -22.98 4.00
N ASP A 50 24.61 -23.10 3.33
CA ASP A 50 25.32 -24.36 3.22
C ASP A 50 25.81 -24.77 4.62
N PRO A 51 25.53 -26.01 5.08
CA PRO A 51 25.89 -26.44 6.42
C PRO A 51 27.41 -26.41 6.66
N GLU A 52 28.22 -26.70 5.64
CA GLU A 52 29.67 -26.83 5.77
C GLU A 52 30.38 -25.49 5.56
N THR A 53 29.97 -24.70 4.57
CA THR A 53 30.67 -23.45 4.22
C THR A 53 30.06 -22.21 4.88
N GLY A 54 28.79 -22.26 5.30
CA GLY A 54 28.07 -21.10 5.84
C GLY A 54 27.75 -20.03 4.78
N GLU A 55 28.04 -20.30 3.51
CA GLU A 55 27.64 -19.44 2.40
C GLU A 55 26.13 -19.57 2.19
N ASP A 56 25.47 -18.47 1.85
CA ASP A 56 24.06 -18.53 1.44
C ASP A 56 23.95 -19.48 0.25
N LEU A 57 23.18 -20.57 0.40
CA LEU A 57 22.83 -21.36 -0.77
C LEU A 57 22.02 -20.41 -1.63
N GLU A 58 22.52 -20.10 -2.84
CA GLU A 58 21.75 -19.37 -3.83
C GLU A 58 20.42 -20.11 -3.98
N ARG A 59 19.37 -19.63 -3.29
CA ARG A 59 18.02 -20.07 -3.57
C ARG A 59 17.88 -19.86 -5.06
N PRO A 60 17.60 -20.92 -5.86
CA PRO A 60 17.34 -20.73 -7.27
C PRO A 60 16.31 -19.61 -7.34
N ARG A 61 16.67 -18.48 -7.96
CA ARG A 61 15.71 -17.40 -8.14
C ARG A 61 14.47 -18.05 -8.75
N PRO A 62 13.28 -17.93 -8.14
CA PRO A 62 12.10 -18.62 -8.64
C PRO A 62 12.02 -18.33 -10.13
N ARG A 63 12.04 -19.41 -10.92
CA ARG A 63 11.95 -19.27 -12.38
C ARG A 63 10.61 -18.61 -12.62
N HIS A 64 10.61 -17.37 -13.10
CA HIS A 64 9.39 -16.72 -13.52
C HIS A 64 8.75 -17.60 -14.59
N ASP A 65 7.67 -18.31 -14.26
CA ASP A 65 6.79 -18.82 -15.29
C ASP A 65 6.19 -17.59 -15.98
N PRO A 66 6.50 -17.35 -17.27
CA PRO A 66 5.91 -16.24 -18.02
C PRO A 66 4.37 -16.30 -18.10
N SER A 67 3.75 -17.40 -17.66
CA SER A 67 2.29 -17.53 -17.56
C SER A 67 1.65 -16.71 -16.42
N HIS A 68 2.42 -16.26 -15.42
CA HIS A 68 1.90 -15.52 -14.25
C HIS A 68 2.33 -14.04 -14.25
N LEU A 69 1.37 -13.15 -14.51
CA LEU A 69 1.62 -11.71 -14.58
C LEU A 69 1.85 -11.10 -13.18
N PRO A 70 2.91 -10.28 -12.97
CA PRO A 70 3.20 -9.70 -11.66
C PRO A 70 2.31 -8.47 -11.40
N ALA A 71 1.22 -8.64 -10.64
CA ALA A 71 0.42 -7.52 -10.15
C ALA A 71 0.88 -7.10 -8.76
N ARG A 72 0.98 -5.79 -8.52
CA ARG A 72 1.35 -5.24 -7.22
C ARG A 72 0.15 -5.16 -6.27
N THR A 73 -1.07 -5.06 -6.82
CA THR A 73 -2.32 -5.04 -6.07
C THR A 73 -3.45 -5.73 -6.85
N HIS A 74 -4.54 -6.06 -6.15
CA HIS A 74 -5.79 -6.47 -6.79
C HIS A 74 -6.35 -5.40 -7.74
N HIS A 75 -6.24 -4.11 -7.39
CA HIS A 75 -6.72 -3.01 -8.22
C HIS A 75 -5.94 -2.90 -9.54
N GLU A 76 -4.63 -3.09 -9.51
CA GLU A 76 -3.81 -3.12 -10.73
C GLU A 76 -4.17 -4.29 -11.64
N ALA A 77 -4.40 -5.49 -11.07
CA ALA A 77 -4.84 -6.65 -11.83
C ALA A 77 -6.20 -6.41 -12.51
N HIS A 78 -7.18 -5.87 -11.78
CA HIS A 78 -8.48 -5.49 -12.34
C HIS A 78 -8.35 -4.46 -13.45
N LEU A 79 -7.57 -3.40 -13.21
CA LEU A 79 -7.37 -2.34 -14.19
C LEU A 79 -6.66 -2.86 -15.46
N HIS A 80 -5.67 -3.74 -15.32
CA HIS A 80 -5.02 -4.37 -16.47
C HIS A 80 -6.03 -5.16 -17.31
N LEU A 81 -6.95 -5.89 -16.67
CA LEU A 81 -8.04 -6.57 -17.39
C LEU A 81 -8.90 -5.53 -18.11
N ASP A 82 -9.36 -4.47 -17.44
CA ASP A 82 -10.19 -3.43 -18.07
C ASP A 82 -9.50 -2.73 -19.25
N LEU A 83 -8.18 -2.56 -19.20
CA LEU A 83 -7.36 -1.97 -20.26
C LEU A 83 -7.03 -2.93 -21.40
N THR A 84 -7.22 -4.23 -21.20
CA THR A 84 -6.96 -5.25 -22.22
C THR A 84 -8.29 -5.58 -22.89
N PRO A 85 -8.59 -5.08 -24.10
CA PRO A 85 -9.84 -5.42 -24.77
C PRO A 85 -9.90 -6.90 -25.16
N CYS A 86 -11.10 -7.44 -25.33
CA CYS A 86 -11.28 -8.72 -26.00
C CYS A 86 -10.78 -8.62 -27.47
N PRO A 87 -10.29 -9.70 -28.12
CA PRO A 87 -9.92 -9.65 -29.54
C PRO A 87 -11.03 -9.14 -30.47
N CYS A 88 -12.31 -9.25 -30.08
CA CYS A 88 -13.44 -8.68 -30.82
C CYS A 88 -13.62 -7.15 -30.62
N GLY A 89 -12.82 -6.52 -29.76
CA GLY A 89 -12.92 -5.12 -29.36
C GLY A 89 -13.91 -4.85 -28.22
N GLY A 90 -14.68 -5.85 -27.78
CA GLY A 90 -15.63 -5.73 -26.69
C GLY A 90 -14.98 -5.61 -25.31
N GLY A 91 -15.71 -4.98 -24.38
CA GLY A 91 -15.38 -4.97 -22.96
C GLY A 91 -15.71 -6.29 -22.26
N GLY A 92 -15.20 -6.44 -21.06
CA GLY A 92 -15.54 -7.57 -20.21
C GLY A 92 -16.73 -7.31 -19.28
N SER A 93 -17.30 -8.38 -18.76
CA SER A 93 -18.34 -8.40 -17.72
C SER A 93 -17.73 -8.18 -16.33
N GLU A 94 -18.57 -8.38 -15.31
CA GLU A 94 -18.11 -8.60 -13.94
C GLU A 94 -16.98 -9.65 -13.89
N ILE A 95 -15.96 -9.34 -13.09
CA ILE A 95 -14.76 -10.15 -12.92
C ILE A 95 -14.92 -11.01 -11.68
N SER A 96 -14.80 -12.33 -11.81
CA SER A 96 -14.68 -13.23 -10.67
C SER A 96 -13.22 -13.57 -10.41
N SER A 97 -12.86 -13.84 -9.15
CA SER A 97 -11.50 -14.21 -8.79
C SER A 97 -11.43 -15.29 -7.72
N VAL A 98 -10.44 -16.17 -7.86
CA VAL A 98 -10.15 -17.26 -6.91
C VAL A 98 -8.65 -17.32 -6.62
N ALA A 99 -8.29 -17.56 -5.37
CA ALA A 99 -6.89 -17.85 -5.00
C ALA A 99 -6.46 -19.17 -5.67
N VAL A 100 -5.22 -19.22 -6.13
CA VAL A 100 -4.63 -20.41 -6.74
C VAL A 100 -3.22 -20.58 -6.23
N ASP A 101 -2.83 -21.83 -5.99
CA ASP A 101 -1.43 -22.17 -5.72
C ASP A 101 -0.65 -22.06 -7.04
N LEU A 102 0.47 -21.34 -6.99
CA LEU A 102 1.46 -21.29 -8.04
C LEU A 102 2.61 -22.24 -7.67
N ASP A 103 3.58 -22.39 -8.56
CA ASP A 103 4.81 -23.12 -8.25
C ASP A 103 5.57 -22.45 -7.09
N ASP A 104 6.46 -23.21 -6.44
CA ASP A 104 7.33 -22.74 -5.34
C ASP A 104 6.59 -22.17 -4.11
N ASP A 105 5.40 -22.72 -3.78
CA ASP A 105 4.54 -22.28 -2.67
C ASP A 105 4.11 -20.79 -2.75
N GLU A 106 4.18 -20.18 -3.94
CA GLU A 106 3.67 -18.82 -4.16
C GLU A 106 2.13 -18.84 -4.33
N ILE A 107 1.44 -17.83 -3.79
CA ILE A 107 -0.01 -17.68 -3.96
C ILE A 107 -0.29 -16.69 -5.08
N GLY A 108 -1.08 -17.14 -6.04
CA GLY A 108 -1.62 -16.31 -7.10
C GLY A 108 -3.13 -16.10 -6.97
N ARG A 109 -3.67 -15.32 -7.89
CA ARG A 109 -5.10 -15.17 -8.04
C ARG A 109 -5.48 -15.26 -9.51
N ARG A 110 -6.38 -16.18 -9.81
CA ARG A 110 -6.96 -16.36 -11.15
C ARG A 110 -8.17 -15.47 -11.26
N TYR A 111 -8.19 -14.63 -12.28
CA TYR A 111 -9.31 -13.77 -12.63
C TYR A 111 -9.97 -14.30 -13.88
N THR A 112 -11.30 -14.42 -13.85
CA THR A 112 -12.11 -14.84 -14.99
C THR A 112 -13.03 -13.69 -15.39
N GLN A 113 -13.09 -13.42 -16.69
CA GLN A 113 -13.99 -12.41 -17.23
C GLN A 113 -14.59 -12.90 -18.55
N THR A 114 -15.87 -12.59 -18.78
CA THR A 114 -16.57 -12.93 -20.02
C THR A 114 -16.82 -11.67 -20.83
N CYS A 115 -16.52 -11.68 -22.13
CA CYS A 115 -16.80 -10.54 -22.99
C CYS A 115 -18.31 -10.37 -23.16
N THR A 116 -18.83 -9.16 -22.92
CA THR A 116 -20.25 -8.86 -23.08
C THR A 116 -20.71 -8.79 -24.54
N ALA A 117 -19.77 -8.65 -25.48
CA ALA A 117 -20.06 -8.56 -26.91
C ALA A 117 -20.10 -9.94 -27.60
N CYS A 118 -19.08 -10.78 -27.40
CA CYS A 118 -18.96 -12.07 -28.10
C CYS A 118 -19.12 -13.30 -27.19
N GLY A 119 -19.25 -13.11 -25.87
CA GLY A 119 -19.37 -14.20 -24.90
C GLY A 119 -18.07 -14.98 -24.64
N ALA A 120 -16.94 -14.61 -25.26
CA ALA A 120 -15.66 -15.29 -25.02
C ALA A 120 -15.21 -15.09 -23.57
N SER A 121 -14.84 -16.17 -22.91
CA SER A 121 -14.25 -16.14 -21.56
C SER A 121 -12.73 -16.02 -21.66
N ARG A 122 -12.13 -15.20 -20.82
CA ARG A 122 -10.68 -15.11 -20.62
C ARG A 122 -10.34 -15.36 -19.17
N GLN A 123 -9.18 -15.97 -18.96
CA GLN A 123 -8.62 -16.19 -17.64
C GLN A 123 -7.19 -15.67 -17.62
N VAL A 124 -6.84 -14.95 -16.56
CA VAL A 124 -5.49 -14.46 -16.31
C VAL A 124 -5.13 -14.77 -14.87
N VAL A 125 -3.96 -15.36 -14.66
CA VAL A 125 -3.42 -15.61 -13.33
C VAL A 125 -2.39 -14.51 -13.03
N TYR A 126 -2.63 -13.79 -11.93
CA TYR A 126 -1.66 -12.83 -11.42
C TYR A 126 -0.98 -13.38 -10.20
N ARG A 127 0.34 -13.21 -10.17
CA ARG A 127 1.08 -13.31 -8.91
C ARG A 127 0.90 -12.01 -8.14
N LEU A 128 0.46 -12.13 -6.89
CA LEU A 128 0.29 -11.01 -5.97
C LEU A 128 1.35 -11.09 -4.86
N PRO A 129 1.70 -9.97 -4.20
CA PRO A 129 2.60 -10.02 -3.06
C PRO A 129 2.02 -10.90 -1.94
N SER A 130 2.86 -11.72 -1.31
CA SER A 130 2.47 -12.61 -0.22
C SER A 130 2.02 -11.88 1.05
N VAL A 131 2.40 -10.60 1.20
CA VAL A 131 1.98 -9.75 2.32
C VAL A 131 0.81 -8.87 1.88
N PRO A 132 -0.40 -9.03 2.44
CA PRO A 132 -1.53 -8.17 2.12
C PRO A 132 -1.27 -6.73 2.60
N TYR A 133 -1.15 -5.79 1.64
CA TYR A 133 -1.04 -4.36 1.91
C TYR A 133 -2.43 -3.73 2.10
N VAL A 134 -2.56 -2.92 3.14
CA VAL A 134 -3.72 -2.04 3.35
C VAL A 134 -3.30 -0.68 2.81
N PRO A 135 -3.95 -0.15 1.76
CA PRO A 135 -3.61 1.17 1.24
C PRO A 135 -3.73 2.25 2.32
N ALA A 136 -2.75 3.16 2.37
CA ALA A 136 -2.74 4.30 3.30
C ALA A 136 -3.85 5.34 3.00
N GLY A 137 -4.66 5.11 1.96
CA GLY A 137 -5.78 5.94 1.55
C GLY A 137 -6.85 5.11 0.81
N PRO A 138 -7.99 5.74 0.46
CA PRO A 138 -9.18 5.01 -0.02
C PRO A 138 -9.00 4.34 -1.39
N LEU A 139 -8.02 4.76 -2.22
CA LEU A 139 -7.68 4.10 -3.49
C LEU A 139 -6.16 4.18 -3.76
N GLY A 140 -5.51 3.01 -3.89
CA GLY A 140 -4.12 2.89 -4.30
C GLY A 140 -3.99 1.77 -5.34
N PHE A 141 -3.50 2.11 -6.54
CA PHE A 141 -3.35 1.15 -7.63
C PHE A 141 -2.09 0.29 -7.51
N GLY A 142 -0.96 0.83 -7.05
CA GLY A 142 0.30 0.10 -6.91
C GLY A 142 0.75 -0.12 -5.46
N TYR A 143 1.63 -1.12 -5.28
CA TYR A 143 2.47 -1.30 -4.08
C TYR A 143 3.88 -0.77 -4.38
N GLY A 144 4.49 -0.13 -3.38
CA GLY A 144 5.89 0.30 -3.42
C GLY A 144 6.18 1.49 -4.35
N ASP A 145 7.46 1.85 -4.38
CA ASP A 145 7.97 3.04 -5.08
C ASP A 145 8.31 2.75 -6.55
N GLY A 146 8.35 1.47 -6.93
CA GLY A 146 8.67 1.03 -8.29
C GLY A 146 7.50 1.17 -9.27
N PRO A 147 7.78 1.39 -10.56
CA PRO A 147 6.76 1.48 -11.60
C PRO A 147 6.03 0.16 -11.84
N SER A 148 4.86 0.24 -12.48
CA SER A 148 4.10 -0.94 -12.91
C SER A 148 4.85 -1.75 -13.96
N ARG A 149 4.67 -3.07 -13.92
CA ARG A 149 5.12 -4.00 -14.99
C ARG A 149 3.99 -4.48 -15.88
N LEU A 150 2.75 -4.11 -15.57
CA LEU A 150 1.55 -4.54 -16.29
C LEU A 150 0.97 -3.43 -17.16
N ILE A 151 0.96 -2.22 -16.62
CA ILE A 151 0.35 -1.05 -17.23
C ILE A 151 1.45 -0.05 -17.50
N ASP A 152 1.59 0.37 -18.76
CA ASP A 152 2.64 1.32 -19.13
C ASP A 152 2.30 2.76 -18.69
N ALA A 153 3.30 3.65 -18.72
CA ALA A 153 3.13 5.01 -18.25
C ALA A 153 2.05 5.81 -19.02
N ALA A 154 1.92 5.58 -20.33
CA ALA A 154 0.92 6.26 -21.13
C ALA A 154 -0.49 5.69 -20.89
N GLN A 155 -0.62 4.40 -20.58
CA GLN A 155 -1.88 3.84 -20.14
C GLN A 155 -2.32 4.40 -18.79
N TRP A 156 -1.41 4.58 -17.82
CA TRP A 156 -1.73 5.26 -16.56
C TRP A 156 -2.21 6.70 -16.77
N LEU A 157 -1.57 7.45 -17.67
CA LEU A 157 -2.02 8.79 -18.03
C LEU A 157 -3.43 8.78 -18.64
N TRP A 158 -3.74 7.79 -19.49
CA TRP A 158 -5.10 7.62 -20.02
C TRP A 158 -6.11 7.30 -18.90
N VAL A 159 -5.73 6.48 -17.93
CA VAL A 159 -6.58 6.16 -16.76
C VAL A 159 -6.87 7.42 -15.94
N ALA A 160 -5.85 8.25 -15.70
CA ALA A 160 -6.02 9.53 -15.03
C ALA A 160 -7.06 10.42 -15.76
N ASP A 161 -6.94 10.54 -17.08
CA ASP A 161 -7.89 11.32 -17.89
C ASP A 161 -9.31 10.78 -17.79
N ARG A 162 -9.48 9.47 -17.83
CA ARG A 162 -10.81 8.84 -17.77
C ARG A 162 -11.49 9.11 -16.44
N TYR A 163 -10.77 9.00 -15.33
CA TYR A 163 -11.35 9.30 -14.03
C TYR A 163 -11.62 10.80 -13.86
N ALA A 164 -10.70 11.66 -14.30
CA ALA A 164 -10.89 13.11 -14.23
C ALA A 164 -12.09 13.59 -15.08
N ALA A 165 -12.28 13.02 -16.28
CA ALA A 165 -13.41 13.35 -17.15
C ALA A 165 -14.78 12.96 -16.56
N LEU A 166 -14.81 12.07 -15.56
CA LEU A 166 -16.04 11.72 -14.84
C LEU A 166 -16.35 12.68 -13.68
N VAL A 167 -15.48 13.64 -13.38
CA VAL A 167 -15.73 14.68 -12.37
C VAL A 167 -16.56 15.80 -13.03
N PRO A 168 -17.81 16.04 -12.59
CA PRO A 168 -18.64 17.06 -13.20
C PRO A 168 -18.09 18.47 -12.91
N PRO A 169 -18.26 19.45 -13.82
CA PRO A 169 -17.97 20.84 -13.51
C PRO A 169 -18.86 21.30 -12.36
N GLY A 170 -18.31 22.12 -11.46
CA GLY A 170 -19.05 22.57 -10.27
C GLY A 170 -19.26 21.47 -9.22
N ALA A 171 -18.41 20.43 -9.19
CA ALA A 171 -18.56 19.29 -8.28
C ALA A 171 -18.68 19.66 -6.79
N ARG A 172 -18.18 20.85 -6.41
CA ARG A 172 -18.30 21.42 -5.07
C ARG A 172 -19.76 21.62 -4.63
N ASP A 173 -20.60 22.07 -5.55
CA ASP A 173 -21.98 22.46 -5.26
C ASP A 173 -22.95 21.26 -5.32
N LEU A 174 -22.43 20.07 -5.61
CA LEU A 174 -23.21 18.85 -5.63
C LEU A 174 -23.68 18.43 -4.23
N PRO A 175 -24.81 17.70 -4.14
CA PRO A 175 -25.21 17.02 -2.92
C PRO A 175 -24.09 16.09 -2.40
N PRO A 176 -24.01 15.85 -1.07
CA PRO A 176 -22.89 15.09 -0.48
C PRO A 176 -22.60 13.75 -1.17
N PRO A 177 -23.58 12.88 -1.49
CA PRO A 177 -23.28 11.59 -2.13
C PRO A 177 -22.67 11.71 -3.53
N GLU A 178 -23.02 12.77 -4.27
CA GLU A 178 -22.48 13.02 -5.61
C GLU A 178 -21.10 13.67 -5.53
N ARG A 179 -20.92 14.58 -4.57
CA ARG A 179 -19.63 15.19 -4.25
C ARG A 179 -18.61 14.14 -3.80
N ASP A 180 -19.01 13.17 -2.98
CA ASP A 180 -18.16 12.06 -2.54
C ASP A 180 -17.73 11.18 -3.71
N ARG A 181 -18.64 10.90 -4.66
CA ARG A 181 -18.30 10.19 -5.91
C ARG A 181 -17.32 10.99 -6.76
N ALA A 182 -17.53 12.29 -6.89
CA ALA A 182 -16.61 13.18 -7.61
C ALA A 182 -15.22 13.19 -6.97
N ARG A 183 -15.16 13.28 -5.63
CA ARG A 183 -13.94 13.16 -4.84
C ARG A 183 -13.25 11.82 -5.09
N GLY A 184 -13.98 10.70 -4.99
CA GLY A 184 -13.42 9.36 -5.23
C GLY A 184 -12.81 9.20 -6.64
N ARG A 185 -13.47 9.75 -7.67
CA ARG A 185 -12.93 9.78 -9.04
C ARG A 185 -11.64 10.59 -9.14
N LEU A 186 -11.60 11.76 -8.50
CA LEU A 186 -10.42 12.62 -8.55
C LEU A 186 -9.25 12.03 -7.74
N ILE A 187 -9.51 11.32 -6.65
CA ILE A 187 -8.52 10.51 -5.94
C ILE A 187 -7.94 9.45 -6.88
N ALA A 188 -8.79 8.70 -7.60
CA ALA A 188 -8.34 7.70 -8.57
C ALA A 188 -7.49 8.33 -9.70
N ALA A 189 -7.90 9.49 -10.21
CA ALA A 189 -7.15 10.21 -11.23
C ALA A 189 -5.75 10.63 -10.72
N THR A 190 -5.69 11.14 -9.49
CA THR A 190 -4.44 11.55 -8.84
C THR A 190 -3.51 10.36 -8.61
N ALA A 191 -4.05 9.25 -8.09
CA ALA A 191 -3.30 8.01 -7.89
C ALA A 191 -2.76 7.43 -9.22
N ALA A 192 -3.50 7.58 -10.32
CA ALA A 192 -3.00 7.19 -11.64
C ALA A 192 -1.84 8.09 -12.11
N LEU A 193 -1.88 9.41 -11.85
CA LEU A 193 -0.76 10.31 -12.14
C LEU A 193 0.47 9.99 -11.28
N ASP A 194 0.29 9.60 -10.02
CA ASP A 194 1.36 9.09 -9.17
C ASP A 194 2.05 7.87 -9.81
N GLU A 195 1.27 6.94 -10.37
CA GLU A 195 1.83 5.78 -11.07
C GLU A 195 2.60 6.17 -12.34
N VAL A 196 2.17 7.20 -13.09
CA VAL A 196 2.96 7.72 -14.24
C VAL A 196 4.31 8.25 -13.75
N LEU A 197 4.34 9.02 -12.67
CA LEU A 197 5.57 9.65 -12.15
C LEU A 197 6.60 8.62 -11.67
N LYS A 198 6.18 7.42 -11.24
CA LYS A 198 7.10 6.32 -10.88
C LYS A 198 7.93 5.81 -12.08
N PHE A 199 7.51 6.08 -13.31
CA PHE A 199 8.29 5.75 -14.51
C PHE A 199 9.33 6.81 -14.88
N VAL A 200 9.31 7.99 -14.25
CA VAL A 200 10.26 9.07 -14.55
C VAL A 200 11.54 8.84 -13.75
N PRO A 201 12.69 8.60 -14.40
CA PRO A 201 13.95 8.47 -13.68
C PRO A 201 14.31 9.75 -12.93
N PRO A 202 15.06 9.67 -11.81
CA PRO A 202 15.52 10.86 -11.10
C PRO A 202 16.25 11.84 -12.02
N GLY A 203 15.82 13.10 -12.04
CA GLY A 203 16.39 14.16 -12.87
C GLY A 203 15.95 14.17 -14.34
N ALA A 204 15.15 13.20 -14.79
CA ALA A 204 14.59 13.21 -16.14
C ALA A 204 13.43 14.22 -16.26
N SER A 205 13.28 14.81 -17.45
CA SER A 205 12.20 15.77 -17.73
C SER A 205 10.86 15.10 -18.05
N GLY A 206 10.83 13.79 -18.26
CA GLY A 206 9.62 13.07 -18.65
C GLY A 206 9.80 11.57 -18.69
N VAL A 207 8.71 10.89 -19.04
CA VAL A 207 8.67 9.43 -19.14
C VAL A 207 9.58 8.98 -20.31
N PRO A 208 10.50 8.02 -20.08
CA PRO A 208 11.38 7.51 -21.12
C PRO A 208 10.60 6.67 -22.16
N GLU A 209 11.17 6.45 -23.34
CA GLU A 209 10.45 5.79 -24.45
C GLU A 209 10.12 4.32 -24.13
N GLU A 210 11.06 3.63 -23.50
CA GLU A 210 10.93 2.23 -23.07
C GLU A 210 9.84 2.00 -22.02
N ALA A 211 9.40 3.06 -21.31
CA ALA A 211 8.29 3.00 -20.37
C ALA A 211 6.90 3.05 -21.06
N VAL A 212 6.86 3.02 -22.39
CA VAL A 212 5.65 3.00 -23.21
C VAL A 212 5.70 1.82 -24.20
N TRP A 213 5.27 0.64 -23.74
CA TRP A 213 5.41 -0.61 -24.48
C TRP A 213 4.10 -1.20 -25.01
N THR A 214 2.93 -0.66 -24.63
CA THR A 214 1.65 -1.16 -25.15
C THR A 214 1.24 -0.47 -26.44
N PRO A 215 0.42 -1.11 -27.30
CA PRO A 215 -0.12 -0.45 -28.48
C PRO A 215 -0.89 0.84 -28.15
N MET A 216 -1.70 0.82 -27.07
CA MET A 216 -2.46 1.99 -26.61
C MET A 216 -1.52 3.12 -26.17
N GLY A 217 -0.50 2.78 -25.37
CA GLY A 217 0.47 3.75 -24.89
C GLY A 217 1.26 4.40 -26.03
N ARG A 218 1.73 3.60 -27.00
CA ARG A 218 2.43 4.11 -28.19
C ARG A 218 1.56 5.07 -29.00
N ALA A 219 0.29 4.72 -29.25
CA ALA A 219 -0.65 5.59 -29.95
C ALA A 219 -0.89 6.91 -29.21
N LEU A 220 -0.95 6.88 -27.87
CA LEU A 220 -1.06 8.10 -27.06
C LEU A 220 0.20 8.96 -27.18
N ARG A 221 1.39 8.36 -27.07
CA ARG A 221 2.68 9.08 -27.19
C ARG A 221 2.86 9.70 -28.58
N GLU A 222 2.49 9.00 -29.64
CA GLU A 222 2.54 9.52 -31.01
C GLU A 222 1.62 10.72 -31.19
N ARG A 223 0.39 10.65 -30.65
CA ARG A 223 -0.59 11.72 -30.74
C ARG A 223 -0.23 12.94 -29.89
N ASP A 224 0.25 12.73 -28.67
CA ASP A 224 0.40 13.78 -27.65
C ASP A 224 1.50 13.48 -26.62
N GLY A 225 2.71 13.19 -27.09
CA GLY A 225 3.86 12.85 -26.25
C GLY A 225 4.28 13.94 -25.26
N ALA A 226 3.95 15.20 -25.54
CA ALA A 226 4.23 16.32 -24.63
C ALA A 226 3.48 16.19 -23.28
N ARG A 227 2.43 15.36 -23.21
CA ARG A 227 1.74 15.06 -21.96
C ARG A 227 2.47 14.09 -21.04
N LEU A 228 3.51 13.44 -21.54
CA LEU A 228 4.39 12.57 -20.77
C LEU A 228 5.59 13.33 -20.15
N ASP A 229 5.58 14.66 -20.25
CA ASP A 229 6.50 15.55 -19.52
C ASP A 229 6.19 15.53 -18.02
N ALA A 230 7.22 15.33 -17.20
CA ALA A 230 7.10 15.17 -15.76
C ALA A 230 6.64 16.47 -15.07
N GLY A 231 7.08 17.63 -15.55
CA GLY A 231 6.64 18.93 -15.05
C GLY A 231 5.15 19.15 -15.30
N ARG A 232 4.67 18.80 -16.51
CA ARG A 232 3.25 18.87 -16.86
C ARG A 232 2.41 17.90 -16.04
N ILE A 233 2.83 16.64 -15.89
CA ILE A 233 2.13 15.65 -15.07
C ILE A 233 2.03 16.13 -13.62
N SER A 234 3.13 16.63 -13.05
CA SER A 234 3.17 17.15 -11.68
C SER A 234 2.25 18.36 -11.50
N ALA A 235 2.19 19.26 -12.48
CA ALA A 235 1.29 20.42 -12.44
C ALA A 235 -0.20 20.00 -12.47
N VAL A 236 -0.57 19.05 -13.34
CA VAL A 236 -1.95 18.52 -13.39
C VAL A 236 -2.29 17.82 -12.07
N ARG A 237 -1.37 17.02 -11.53
CA ARG A 237 -1.53 16.37 -10.23
C ARG A 237 -1.75 17.40 -9.11
N ALA A 238 -0.95 18.46 -9.06
CA ALA A 238 -1.11 19.51 -8.07
C ALA A 238 -2.49 20.19 -8.16
N ALA A 239 -2.95 20.50 -9.37
CA ALA A 239 -4.29 21.04 -9.59
C ALA A 239 -5.41 20.09 -9.11
N TYR A 240 -5.26 18.77 -9.31
CA TYR A 240 -6.22 17.80 -8.79
C TYR A 240 -6.23 17.74 -7.27
N LEU A 241 -5.06 17.85 -6.62
CA LEU A 241 -4.97 17.92 -5.17
C LEU A 241 -5.65 19.17 -4.61
N GLU A 242 -5.50 20.34 -5.25
CA GLU A 242 -6.20 21.57 -4.87
C GLU A 242 -7.72 21.40 -4.93
N ILE A 243 -8.24 20.81 -6.03
CA ILE A 243 -9.67 20.52 -6.18
C ILE A 243 -10.13 19.51 -5.12
N LEU A 244 -9.33 18.48 -4.80
CA LEU A 244 -9.66 17.53 -3.73
C LEU A 244 -9.80 18.20 -2.37
N THR A 245 -8.91 19.16 -2.06
CA THR A 245 -9.01 19.96 -0.85
C THR A 245 -10.30 20.79 -0.82
N ASP A 246 -10.72 21.35 -1.95
CA ASP A 246 -11.99 22.09 -2.04
C ASP A 246 -13.21 21.17 -1.90
N LEU A 247 -13.17 19.99 -2.54
CA LEU A 247 -14.27 19.01 -2.52
C LEU A 247 -14.48 18.36 -1.16
N ALA A 248 -13.44 18.28 -0.32
CA ALA A 248 -13.56 17.77 1.04
C ALA A 248 -14.58 18.59 1.86
N GLY A 249 -14.81 19.85 1.50
CA GLY A 249 -15.73 20.74 2.20
C GLY A 249 -15.09 21.37 3.43
N ARG A 250 -15.93 21.94 4.30
CA ARG A 250 -15.49 22.58 5.54
C ARG A 250 -16.18 21.94 6.73
N ASP A 251 -15.47 21.88 7.83
CA ASP A 251 -16.02 21.51 9.13
C ASP A 251 -17.01 22.60 9.56
N GLU A 252 -18.24 22.23 9.88
CA GLU A 252 -19.32 23.20 10.18
C GLU A 252 -19.05 24.01 11.44
N LEU A 253 -18.30 23.46 12.40
CA LEU A 253 -18.03 24.09 13.69
C LEU A 253 -16.85 25.05 13.64
N THR A 254 -15.78 24.67 12.94
CA THR A 254 -14.54 25.45 12.89
C THR A 254 -14.37 26.23 11.59
N GLY A 255 -15.12 25.90 10.54
CA GLY A 255 -14.96 26.45 9.18
C GLY A 255 -13.67 26.00 8.48
N HIS A 256 -12.85 25.16 9.13
CA HIS A 256 -11.63 24.62 8.58
C HIS A 256 -11.90 23.67 7.42
N SER A 257 -10.94 23.56 6.49
CA SER A 257 -11.06 22.61 5.38
C SER A 257 -11.01 21.17 5.92
N LEU A 258 -11.98 20.35 5.52
CA LEU A 258 -11.96 18.91 5.80
C LEU A 258 -10.86 18.18 5.01
N GLY A 259 -10.25 18.86 4.03
CA GLY A 259 -9.12 18.37 3.25
C GLY A 259 -7.76 18.70 3.87
N ASP A 260 -7.72 19.43 4.99
CA ASP A 260 -6.49 19.86 5.64
C ASP A 260 -6.25 19.06 6.95
N PRO A 261 -5.28 18.12 6.98
CA PRO A 261 -4.96 17.36 8.18
C PRO A 261 -4.33 18.24 9.28
N ALA A 262 -3.63 19.32 8.94
CA ALA A 262 -3.07 20.23 9.94
C ALA A 262 -4.18 20.98 10.67
N ALA A 263 -5.23 21.37 9.95
CA ALA A 263 -6.42 21.96 10.56
C ALA A 263 -7.17 20.98 11.48
N ALA A 264 -7.24 19.69 11.11
CA ALA A 264 -7.81 18.66 11.98
C ALA A 264 -6.99 18.51 13.28
N LEU A 265 -5.65 18.51 13.19
CA LEU A 265 -4.80 18.45 14.37
C LEU A 265 -4.99 19.67 15.27
N ALA A 266 -5.08 20.88 14.70
CA ALA A 266 -5.36 22.09 15.46
C ALA A 266 -6.68 21.98 16.22
N ALA A 267 -7.76 21.55 15.55
CA ALA A 267 -9.06 21.33 16.18
C ALA A 267 -9.01 20.26 17.29
N TYR A 268 -8.26 19.17 17.08
CA TYR A 268 -8.06 18.14 18.09
C TYR A 268 -7.35 18.70 19.34
N ARG A 269 -6.27 19.47 19.16
CA ARG A 269 -5.51 20.08 20.27
C ARG A 269 -6.34 21.05 21.10
N GLU A 270 -7.27 21.78 20.48
CA GLU A 270 -8.22 22.63 21.22
C GLU A 270 -9.14 21.80 22.12
N ILE A 271 -9.66 20.67 21.61
CA ILE A 271 -10.49 19.75 22.40
C ILE A 271 -9.65 19.13 23.53
N GLU A 272 -8.43 18.70 23.21
CA GLU A 272 -7.47 18.15 24.17
C GLU A 272 -7.25 19.12 25.33
N ALA A 273 -6.92 20.38 25.03
CA ALA A 273 -6.69 21.42 26.02
C ALA A 273 -7.91 21.68 26.90
N ALA A 274 -9.13 21.67 26.33
CA ALA A 274 -10.37 21.85 27.07
C ALA A 274 -10.67 20.69 28.04
N LEU A 275 -10.23 19.47 27.73
CA LEU A 275 -10.46 18.28 28.56
C LEU A 275 -9.42 18.06 29.64
N ARG A 276 -8.26 18.74 29.61
CA ARG A 276 -7.21 18.59 30.64
C ARG A 276 -7.66 18.90 32.07
N ALA A 277 -8.68 19.74 32.25
CA ALA A 277 -9.25 20.04 33.56
C ALA A 277 -10.19 18.95 34.11
N ASP A 278 -10.67 18.03 33.26
CA ASP A 278 -11.53 16.89 33.63
C ASP A 278 -10.77 15.58 33.42
N GLN A 279 -10.14 15.08 34.48
CA GLN A 279 -9.27 13.90 34.44
C GLN A 279 -9.98 12.65 33.88
N GLY A 280 -11.28 12.49 34.13
CA GLY A 280 -12.05 11.34 33.64
C GLY A 280 -12.33 11.40 32.14
N ARG A 281 -12.63 12.59 31.60
CA ARG A 281 -12.76 12.79 30.14
C ARG A 281 -11.41 12.72 29.44
N TRP A 282 -10.37 13.26 30.07
CA TRP A 282 -9.00 13.19 29.57
C TRP A 282 -8.54 11.74 29.32
N TYR A 283 -8.69 10.85 30.31
CA TYR A 283 -8.31 9.44 30.12
C TYR A 283 -9.12 8.73 29.02
N ARG A 284 -10.39 9.10 28.85
CA ARG A 284 -11.22 8.57 27.75
C ARG A 284 -10.70 9.03 26.39
N LEU A 285 -10.34 10.31 26.25
CA LEU A 285 -9.76 10.86 25.02
C LEU A 285 -8.44 10.14 24.67
N GLU A 286 -7.56 9.98 25.66
CA GLU A 286 -6.27 9.33 25.46
C GLU A 286 -6.44 7.85 25.04
N SER A 287 -7.35 7.12 25.68
CA SER A 287 -7.68 5.73 25.31
C SER A 287 -8.26 5.63 23.89
N ALA A 288 -9.20 6.51 23.54
CA ALA A 288 -9.80 6.58 22.21
C ALA A 288 -8.73 6.87 21.14
N THR A 289 -7.85 7.83 21.41
CA THR A 289 -6.75 8.20 20.52
C THR A 289 -5.80 7.03 20.25
N ARG A 290 -5.39 6.29 21.29
CA ARG A 290 -4.57 5.08 21.12
C ARG A 290 -5.31 3.97 20.35
N GLN A 291 -6.62 3.82 20.57
CA GLN A 291 -7.42 2.84 19.83
C GLN A 291 -7.54 3.20 18.35
N TRP A 292 -7.81 4.48 18.05
CA TRP A 292 -7.82 5.02 16.70
C TRP A 292 -6.46 4.83 16.02
N ALA A 293 -5.35 5.17 16.69
CA ALA A 293 -4.00 5.02 16.13
C ALA A 293 -3.70 3.56 15.78
N ARG A 294 -4.03 2.61 16.67
CA ARG A 294 -3.92 1.17 16.40
C ARG A 294 -4.80 0.72 15.23
N ARG A 295 -6.04 1.21 15.14
CA ARG A 295 -6.99 0.89 14.05
C ARG A 295 -6.44 1.29 12.69
N HIS A 296 -5.80 2.45 12.62
CA HIS A 296 -5.23 2.99 11.38
C HIS A 296 -3.75 2.66 11.19
N ARG A 297 -3.12 1.92 12.12
CA ARG A 297 -1.68 1.60 12.13
C ARG A 297 -0.79 2.84 12.04
N ILE A 298 -1.20 3.90 12.72
CA ILE A 298 -0.44 5.15 12.85
C ILE A 298 0.43 5.01 14.09
N ASP A 299 1.73 5.32 13.98
CA ASP A 299 2.63 5.31 15.14
C ASP A 299 2.26 6.50 16.05
N ASP A 300 1.92 6.23 17.30
CA ASP A 300 1.55 7.25 18.28
C ASP A 300 2.76 7.99 18.85
N ARG A 301 3.98 7.50 18.58
CA ARG A 301 5.23 8.08 19.08
C ARG A 301 5.71 9.32 18.31
N ASP A 302 5.19 9.58 17.11
CA ASP A 302 5.63 10.67 16.22
C ASP A 302 4.67 11.89 16.22
N TRP A 303 3.81 12.06 17.23
CA TRP A 303 2.81 13.13 17.32
C TRP A 303 3.39 14.52 17.70
N THR A 304 4.57 14.87 17.19
CA THR A 304 5.14 16.22 17.32
C THR A 304 4.61 17.14 16.22
N GLU A 305 4.77 18.47 16.36
CA GLU A 305 4.42 19.44 15.29
C GLU A 305 5.08 19.12 13.95
N ASP A 306 6.28 18.53 14.00
CA ASP A 306 7.05 18.14 12.82
C ASP A 306 6.56 16.81 12.20
N GLY A 307 5.94 15.94 13.00
CA GLY A 307 5.35 14.67 12.53
C GLY A 307 4.18 14.85 11.55
N TRP A 308 3.58 16.05 11.51
CA TRP A 308 2.49 16.42 10.61
C TRP A 308 2.91 17.34 9.44
N SER A 309 4.19 17.72 9.28
CA SER A 309 4.73 18.46 8.10
C SER A 309 5.70 17.64 7.21
N GLY A 310 5.37 17.32 5.94
CA GLY A 310 6.10 16.31 5.11
C GLY A 310 5.27 15.17 4.46
N ASP A 311 5.93 14.32 3.68
CA ASP A 311 5.32 13.27 2.82
C ASP A 311 5.45 11.84 3.43
N ASP A 312 5.33 11.73 4.76
CA ASP A 312 5.47 10.45 5.47
C ASP A 312 4.17 9.62 5.38
N ARG A 313 4.29 8.39 4.86
CA ARG A 313 3.21 7.40 4.73
C ARG A 313 2.61 6.95 6.06
N ARG A 314 3.24 7.28 7.19
CA ARG A 314 2.72 7.02 8.54
C ARG A 314 1.70 8.06 9.01
N ARG A 315 1.45 9.10 8.22
CA ARG A 315 0.51 10.18 8.58
C ARG A 315 -0.94 9.77 8.35
N PRO A 316 -1.86 10.25 9.21
CA PRO A 316 -3.28 10.17 8.89
C PRO A 316 -3.59 11.00 7.65
N SER A 317 -4.43 10.44 6.78
CA SER A 317 -5.14 11.24 5.79
C SER A 317 -6.03 12.29 6.48
N ALA A 318 -6.39 13.36 5.77
CA ALA A 318 -7.30 14.39 6.31
C ALA A 318 -8.61 13.77 6.84
N GLU A 319 -9.14 12.76 6.15
CA GLU A 319 -10.35 12.04 6.55
C GLU A 319 -10.19 11.29 7.87
N GLN A 320 -9.07 10.59 8.06
CA GLN A 320 -8.74 9.91 9.32
C GLN A 320 -8.52 10.93 10.45
N ALA A 321 -7.83 12.04 10.17
CA ALA A 321 -7.61 13.09 11.15
C ALA A 321 -8.94 13.73 11.60
N TRP A 322 -9.88 13.97 10.69
CA TRP A 322 -11.22 14.46 11.02
C TRP A 322 -12.11 13.40 11.68
N GLU A 323 -11.90 12.10 11.44
CA GLU A 323 -12.51 11.02 12.23
C GLU A 323 -12.10 11.12 13.71
N MET A 324 -10.81 11.30 13.97
CA MET A 324 -10.29 11.50 15.33
C MET A 324 -10.89 12.74 16.00
N VAL A 325 -11.02 13.87 15.28
CA VAL A 325 -11.66 15.08 15.81
C VAL A 325 -13.12 14.80 16.20
N ARG A 326 -13.87 14.05 15.38
CA ARG A 326 -15.26 13.66 15.71
C ARG A 326 -15.33 12.79 16.96
N GLU A 327 -14.44 11.82 17.11
CA GLU A 327 -14.36 10.97 18.31
C GLU A 327 -14.02 11.81 19.57
N ALA A 328 -13.09 12.76 19.44
CA ALA A 328 -12.74 13.68 20.52
C ALA A 328 -13.90 14.60 20.94
N ARG A 329 -14.67 15.12 19.97
CA ARG A 329 -15.87 15.94 20.20
C ARG A 329 -16.93 15.18 20.99
N GLN A 330 -17.22 13.94 20.59
CA GLN A 330 -18.16 13.06 21.30
C GLN A 330 -17.78 12.89 22.77
N ILE A 331 -16.48 12.68 23.07
CA ILE A 331 -15.98 12.55 24.44
C ILE A 331 -16.11 13.87 25.22
N ALA A 332 -15.92 15.00 24.55
CA ALA A 332 -16.12 16.32 25.13
C ALA A 332 -17.59 16.68 25.38
N GLY A 333 -18.54 15.89 24.85
CA GLY A 333 -19.96 16.23 24.87
C GLY A 333 -20.28 17.42 23.98
N ARG A 334 -19.44 17.68 22.98
CA ARG A 334 -19.70 18.65 21.91
C ARG A 334 -20.06 17.83 20.67
N PRO A 335 -21.21 18.06 20.01
CA PRO A 335 -21.50 17.39 18.75
C PRO A 335 -20.45 17.74 17.68
#